data_AF-R3I0L8-F1
#
_entry.id   AF-R3I0L8-F1
#
_cell.length_a   1.000
_cell.length_b   1.000
_cell.length_c   1.000
_cell.angle_alpha   90.00
_cell.angle_beta   90.00
_cell.angle_gamma   90.00
#
_symmetry.space_group_name_H-M   'P 1'
#
loop_
_entity.id
_entity.type
_entity.pdbx_description
1 polymer ?
#
loop_
_entity_poly.entity_id
_entity_poly.type
_entity_poly.pdbx_seq_one_letter_code
_entity_poly.pdbx_strand_id
1 'polypeptide(L)'
;MKGLFEAVLNLEVTSGTEKAYKKAFEQENERYLTKHTLRDGNGNIVKDELKSVWGGNYCHVDILYSLPGEKSKLTISIVSRTLQNVKDAVTDYQMLGAELVRKNWE
;
A
#
# COMPACT_ATOMS: atom_id res chain seq x y z
N MET A 1 -2.20 -11.36 -16.44
CA MET A 1 -2.30 -12.62 -15.66
C MET A 1 -3.76 -12.84 -15.28
N LYS A 2 -4.35 -14.02 -15.51
CA LYS A 2 -5.75 -14.25 -15.12
C LYS A 2 -5.87 -14.27 -13.60
N GLY A 3 -6.73 -13.41 -13.04
CA GLY A 3 -7.06 -13.38 -11.61
C GLY A 3 -6.11 -12.58 -10.71
N LEU A 4 -5.26 -11.73 -11.28
CA LEU A 4 -4.49 -10.72 -10.55
C LEU A 4 -4.59 -9.37 -11.27
N PHE A 5 -4.83 -8.32 -10.50
CA PHE A 5 -4.83 -6.94 -10.95
C PHE A 5 -3.54 -6.28 -10.49
N GLU A 6 -2.89 -5.52 -11.36
CA GLU A 6 -1.59 -4.91 -11.06
C GLU A 6 -1.49 -3.49 -11.60
N ALA A 7 -0.84 -2.62 -10.82
CA ALA A 7 -0.55 -1.25 -11.18
C ALA A 7 0.92 -0.93 -10.90
N VAL A 8 1.50 -0.05 -11.72
CA VAL A 8 2.82 0.52 -11.48
C VAL A 8 2.67 2.03 -11.54
N LEU A 9 3.12 2.73 -10.49
CA LEU A 9 3.14 4.18 -10.40
C LEU A 9 4.55 4.69 -10.16
N ASN A 10 4.79 5.94 -10.53
CA ASN A 10 6.02 6.64 -10.18
C ASN A 10 5.71 7.83 -9.26
N LEU A 11 6.54 8.04 -8.24
CA LEU A 11 6.41 9.18 -7.34
C LEU A 11 7.76 9.87 -7.18
N GLU A 12 7.79 11.20 -7.33
CA GLU A 12 8.95 11.99 -6.95
C GLU A 12 8.88 12.36 -5.46
N VAL A 13 9.98 12.15 -4.75
CA VAL A 13 10.13 12.45 -3.32
C VAL A 13 11.38 13.26 -3.07
N THR A 14 11.44 13.93 -1.92
CA THR A 14 12.63 14.70 -1.52
C THR A 14 13.84 13.76 -1.39
N SER A 15 15.00 14.15 -1.97
CA SER A 15 16.25 13.40 -1.77
C SER A 15 16.59 13.24 -0.29
N GLY A 16 17.04 12.05 0.09
CA GLY A 16 17.33 11.64 1.46
C GLY A 16 16.12 11.05 2.20
N THR A 17 14.92 11.10 1.60
CA THR A 17 13.70 10.52 2.20
C THR A 17 13.21 9.26 1.48
N GLU A 18 13.82 8.89 0.35
CA GLU A 18 13.38 7.81 -0.53
C GLU A 18 13.27 6.45 0.18
N LYS A 19 14.20 6.14 1.09
CA LYS A 19 14.15 4.91 1.90
C LYS A 19 13.02 4.92 2.92
N ALA A 20 12.70 6.09 3.48
CA ALA A 20 11.60 6.24 4.42
C ALA A 20 10.26 6.09 3.72
N TYR A 21 10.08 6.72 2.55
CA TYR A 21 8.89 6.55 1.72
C TYR A 21 8.72 5.10 1.26
N LYS A 22 9.78 4.46 0.74
CA LYS A 22 9.75 3.02 0.41
C LYS A 22 9.22 2.19 1.58
N LYS A 23 9.80 2.37 2.77
CA LYS A 23 9.39 1.62 3.95
C LYS A 23 7.94 1.91 4.36
N ALA A 24 7.52 3.17 4.31
CA ALA A 24 6.15 3.56 4.68
C ALA A 24 5.11 2.89 3.78
N PHE A 25 5.30 2.95 2.45
CA PHE A 25 4.35 2.37 1.49
C PHE A 25 4.34 0.84 1.52
N GLU A 26 5.49 0.20 1.73
CA GLU A 26 5.54 -1.26 1.86
C GLU A 26 4.82 -1.70 3.14
N GLN A 27 5.09 -1.06 4.28
CA GLN A 27 4.45 -1.39 5.57
C GLN A 27 2.94 -1.12 5.59
N GLU A 28 2.47 -0.07 4.92
CA GLU A 28 1.03 0.23 4.78
C GLU A 28 0.25 -0.95 4.17
N ASN A 29 0.91 -1.72 3.29
CA ASN A 29 0.30 -2.85 2.59
C ASN A 29 0.61 -4.20 3.25
N GLU A 30 1.37 -4.21 4.35
CA GLU A 30 1.66 -5.42 5.11
C GLU A 30 0.47 -5.84 5.99
N ARG A 31 0.54 -7.08 6.49
CA ARG A 31 -0.43 -7.56 7.49
C ARG A 31 -0.10 -6.94 8.83
N TYR A 32 -1.10 -6.42 9.53
CA TYR A 32 -0.95 -5.89 10.87
C TYR A 32 -1.90 -6.58 11.85
N LEU A 33 -1.56 -6.55 13.13
CA LEU A 33 -2.39 -7.09 14.20
C LEU A 33 -3.28 -5.97 14.74
N THR A 34 -4.58 -6.24 14.86
CA THR A 34 -5.52 -5.37 15.56
C THR A 34 -6.15 -6.11 16.73
N LYS A 35 -6.51 -5.36 17.77
CA LYS A 35 -7.24 -5.87 18.92
C LYS A 35 -8.70 -6.08 18.52
N HIS A 36 -9.17 -7.31 18.62
CA HIS A 36 -10.53 -7.68 18.27
C HIS A 36 -11.30 -8.10 19.53
N THR A 37 -11.95 -7.12 20.15
CA THR A 37 -12.79 -7.31 21.34
C THR A 37 -14.25 -7.50 20.91
N LEU A 38 -14.81 -8.69 21.17
CA LEU A 38 -16.24 -8.96 21.03
C LEU A 38 -16.93 -8.81 22.39
N ARG A 39 -18.10 -8.18 22.39
CA ARG A 39 -18.96 -8.05 23.56
C ARG A 39 -20.30 -8.72 23.31
N ASP A 40 -20.90 -9.28 24.36
CA ASP A 40 -22.29 -9.75 24.32
C ASP A 40 -23.29 -8.59 24.33
N GLY A 41 -24.59 -8.90 24.25
CA GLY A 41 -25.65 -7.91 24.32
C GLY A 41 -25.75 -7.15 25.65
N ASN A 42 -25.09 -7.62 26.71
CA ASN A 42 -25.00 -6.96 28.01
C ASN A 42 -23.72 -6.12 28.16
N GLY A 43 -22.87 -6.09 27.13
CA GLY A 43 -21.61 -5.36 27.12
C GLY A 43 -20.43 -6.10 27.76
N ASN A 44 -20.59 -7.35 28.20
CA ASN A 44 -19.48 -8.14 28.74
C ASN A 44 -18.55 -8.61 27.63
N ILE A 45 -17.24 -8.63 27.88
CA ILE A 45 -16.25 -9.12 26.93
C ILE A 45 -16.39 -10.64 26.82
N VAL A 46 -16.72 -11.12 25.62
CA VAL A 46 -16.82 -12.56 25.29
C VAL A 46 -15.63 -13.07 24.50
N LYS A 47 -14.86 -12.17 23.87
CA LYS A 47 -13.62 -12.51 23.18
C LYS A 47 -12.69 -11.30 23.18
N ASP A 48 -11.43 -11.50 23.52
CA ASP A 48 -10.41 -10.45 23.40
C ASP A 48 -9.11 -11.05 22.87
N GLU A 49 -8.89 -10.92 21.57
CA GLU A 49 -7.75 -11.54 20.87
C GLU A 49 -7.11 -10.56 19.88
N LEU A 50 -5.84 -10.80 19.56
CA LEU A 50 -5.20 -10.16 18.42
C LEU A 50 -5.59 -10.90 17.14
N LYS A 51 -6.13 -10.19 16.16
CA LYS A 51 -6.39 -10.70 14.81
C LYS A 51 -5.46 -10.03 13.80
N SER A 52 -4.96 -10.83 12.87
CA SER A 52 -4.28 -10.30 11.68
C SER A 52 -5.31 -9.76 10.69
N VAL A 53 -5.08 -8.54 10.22
CA VAL A 53 -5.86 -7.85 9.19
C VAL A 53 -4.90 -7.49 8.05
N TRP A 54 -5.44 -7.44 6.83
CA TRP A 54 -4.67 -7.11 5.63
C TRP A 54 -5.56 -6.37 4.63
N GLY A 55 -5.05 -5.27 4.05
CA GLY A 55 -5.75 -4.46 3.06
C GLY A 55 -5.94 -5.13 1.69
N GLY A 56 -5.32 -6.30 1.48
CA GLY A 56 -5.51 -7.10 0.27
C GLY A 56 -4.63 -6.71 -0.92
N ASN A 57 -3.63 -5.85 -0.70
CA ASN A 57 -2.64 -5.44 -1.68
C ASN A 57 -1.26 -5.95 -1.29
N TYR A 58 -0.49 -6.39 -2.28
CA TYR A 58 0.96 -6.53 -2.16
C TYR A 58 1.59 -5.31 -2.82
N CYS A 59 2.45 -4.61 -2.07
CA CYS A 59 3.16 -3.44 -2.54
C CYS A 59 4.68 -3.71 -2.48
N HIS A 60 5.39 -3.30 -3.53
CA HIS A 60 6.85 -3.25 -3.55
C HIS A 60 7.26 -1.91 -4.12
N VAL A 61 8.25 -1.27 -3.50
CA VAL A 61 8.73 0.06 -3.93
C VAL A 61 10.20 0.00 -4.27
N ASP A 62 10.56 0.31 -5.52
CA ASP A 62 11.94 0.49 -5.93
C ASP A 62 12.33 1.97 -5.94
N ILE A 63 13.58 2.24 -5.56
CA ILE A 63 14.18 3.56 -5.71
C ILE A 63 14.88 3.57 -7.08
N LEU A 64 14.29 4.25 -8.06
CA LEU A 64 14.79 4.29 -9.43
C LEU A 64 16.07 5.12 -9.53
N TYR A 65 16.06 6.30 -8.90
CA TYR A 65 17.25 7.12 -8.72
C TYR A 65 17.15 7.96 -7.45
N SER A 66 18.30 8.23 -6.86
CA SER A 66 18.49 9.12 -5.71
C SER A 66 19.63 10.07 -6.02
N LEU A 67 19.29 11.28 -6.45
CA LEU A 67 20.25 12.29 -6.87
C LEU A 67 20.40 13.35 -5.77
N PRO A 68 21.61 13.55 -5.20
CA PRO A 68 21.83 14.54 -4.15
C PRO A 68 21.45 15.95 -4.62
N GLY A 69 20.57 16.61 -3.87
CA GLY A 69 20.12 17.97 -4.18
C GLY A 69 18.98 18.06 -5.20
N GLU A 70 18.57 16.94 -5.79
CA GLU A 70 17.40 16.85 -6.66
C GLU A 70 16.29 16.01 -6.02
N LYS A 71 15.14 15.87 -6.68
CA LYS A 71 14.14 14.91 -6.25
C LYS A 71 14.61 13.49 -6.58
N SER A 72 14.31 12.56 -5.69
CA SER A 72 14.47 11.13 -5.95
C SER A 72 13.18 10.58 -6.54
N LYS A 73 13.26 9.48 -7.30
CA LYS A 73 12.08 8.87 -7.92
C LYS A 73 11.90 7.44 -7.44
N LEU A 74 10.68 7.14 -7.04
CA LEU A 74 10.22 5.83 -6.62
C LEU A 74 9.35 5.21 -7.71
N THR A 75 9.43 3.89 -7.84
CA THR A 75 8.49 3.08 -8.61
C THR A 75 7.72 2.19 -7.65
N ILE A 76 6.41 2.38 -7.57
CA ILE A 76 5.49 1.69 -6.67
C ILE A 76 4.76 0.62 -7.50
N SER A 77 4.95 -0.64 -7.17
CA SER A 77 4.29 -1.78 -7.81
C SER A 77 3.25 -2.38 -6.87
N ILE A 78 2.00 -2.48 -7.34
CA ILE A 78 0.86 -2.96 -6.56
C ILE A 78 0.26 -4.17 -7.26
N VAL A 79 -0.04 -5.22 -6.51
CA VAL A 79 -0.74 -6.42 -7.00
C VAL A 79 -1.85 -6.82 -6.02
N SER A 80 -3.04 -7.12 -6.54
CA SER A 80 -4.16 -7.67 -5.74
C SER A 80 -4.95 -8.73 -6.49
N ARG A 81 -5.68 -9.55 -5.74
CA ARG A 81 -6.72 -10.45 -6.25
C ARG A 81 -8.03 -9.72 -6.56
N THR A 82 -8.21 -8.52 -6.00
CA THR A 82 -9.45 -7.74 -6.10
C THR A 82 -9.18 -6.45 -6.86
N LEU A 83 -9.93 -6.22 -7.94
CA LEU A 83 -9.75 -5.03 -8.77
C LEU A 83 -9.94 -3.73 -7.98
N GLN A 84 -10.96 -3.70 -7.12
CA GLN A 84 -11.28 -2.52 -6.34
C GLN A 84 -10.12 -2.11 -5.42
N ASN A 85 -9.47 -3.06 -4.75
CA ASN A 85 -8.33 -2.77 -3.88
C ASN A 85 -7.17 -2.10 -4.63
N VAL A 86 -6.91 -2.49 -5.89
CA VAL A 86 -5.88 -1.83 -6.71
C VAL A 86 -6.34 -0.46 -7.18
N LYS A 87 -7.61 -0.29 -7.55
CA LYS A 87 -8.17 1.01 -7.96
C LYS A 87 -8.12 2.03 -6.82
N ASP A 88 -8.49 1.61 -5.62
CA ASP A 88 -8.46 2.46 -4.43
C ASP A 88 -7.00 2.87 -4.13
N ALA A 89 -6.07 1.92 -4.09
CA ALA A 89 -4.65 2.22 -3.86
C ALA A 89 -4.04 3.11 -4.95
N VAL A 90 -4.38 2.91 -6.23
CA VAL A 90 -3.95 3.80 -7.32
C VAL A 90 -4.48 5.21 -7.07
N THR A 91 -5.75 5.35 -6.68
CA THR A 91 -6.38 6.64 -6.42
C THR A 91 -5.69 7.34 -5.25
N ASP A 92 -5.43 6.63 -4.15
CA ASP A 92 -4.74 7.16 -2.97
C ASP A 92 -3.32 7.63 -3.32
N TYR A 93 -2.54 6.82 -4.03
CA TYR A 93 -1.19 7.23 -4.45
C TYR A 93 -1.21 8.38 -5.47
N GLN A 94 -2.21 8.46 -6.34
CA GLN A 94 -2.39 9.61 -7.24
C GLN A 94 -2.71 10.89 -6.47
N MET A 95 -3.46 10.82 -5.37
CA MET A 95 -3.67 11.98 -4.48
C MET A 95 -2.37 12.45 -3.82
N LEU A 96 -1.40 11.56 -3.62
CA LEU A 96 -0.04 11.90 -3.16
C LEU A 96 0.87 12.42 -4.28
N GLY A 97 0.37 12.54 -5.51
CA GLY A 97 1.13 13.02 -6.67
C GLY A 97 1.86 11.94 -7.45
N ALA A 98 1.55 10.65 -7.22
CA ALA A 98 2.10 9.57 -8.03
C ALA A 98 1.45 9.52 -9.42
N GLU A 99 2.23 9.23 -10.44
CA GLU A 99 1.76 9.09 -11.81
C GLU A 99 1.61 7.62 -12.17
N LEU A 100 0.44 7.24 -12.69
CA LEU A 100 0.20 5.87 -13.17
C LEU A 100 0.99 5.61 -14.45
N VAL A 101 1.87 4.61 -14.42
CA VAL A 101 2.72 4.20 -15.55
C VAL A 101 2.11 3.04 -16.31
N ARG A 102 1.60 2.05 -15.58
CA ARG A 102 1.03 0.82 -16.16
C ARG A 102 -0.10 0.28 -15.30
N LYS A 103 -1.10 -0.31 -15.94
CA LYS A 103 -2.10 -1.18 -15.32
C LYS A 103 -2.42 -2.36 -16.24
N ASN A 104 -2.99 -3.43 -15.69
CA ASN A 104 -3.38 -4.63 -16.46
C ASN A 104 -4.90 -4.84 -16.61
N TRP A 105 -5.70 -3.82 -16.33
CA TRP A 105 -7.16 -3.82 -16.48
C TRP A 105 -7.64 -2.63 -17.32
N GLU A 106 -8.85 -2.75 -17.86
CA GLU A 106 -9.54 -1.71 -18.65
C GLU A 106 -10.08 -0.58 -17.74
#